data_AF-A0A1S2Z3N3-F1
#
_entry.id   AF-A0A1S2Z3N3-F1
#
_cell.length_a   1.000
_cell.length_b   1.000
_cell.length_c   1.000
_cell.angle_alpha   90.00
_cell.angle_beta   90.00
_cell.angle_gamma   90.00
#
_symmetry.space_group_name_H-M   'P 1'
#
loop_
_entity.id
_entity.type
_entity.pdbx_description
1 polymer ?
#
loop_
_entity_poly.entity_id
_entity_poly.type
_entity_poly.pdbx_seq_one_letter_code
_entity_poly.pdbx_strand_id
1 'polypeptide(L)'
;MSTNTRPRPNNLNPTPPPPPFVINILDHNLPYDTHNLYDITLDTNTTIQTLLTISPTHVDTWFLETQRLHLPSPTTVGLDIEWRPNSQRGQDNPTATLQLCINNRCLVFQIIHSPYIPESLLTFLANPNNRCVGVGIEADAEKLLEDYNIHVANFVDLRNLAADVFNDRDMLRTGIKTLAQRVLGKVVEKPQRITRSRWDNQWLNEDQVKYATIDAYVSFEIGRRLYSNRVIL
;
A
#
# COMPACT_ATOMS: atom_id res chain seq x y z
N MET A 1 -64.10 2.57 -12.96
CA MET A 1 -62.70 2.96 -13.25
C MET A 1 -62.01 3.18 -11.91
N SER A 2 -61.23 2.22 -11.43
CA SER A 2 -60.49 2.34 -10.16
C SER A 2 -59.02 2.61 -10.51
N THR A 3 -58.53 3.81 -10.15
CA THR A 3 -57.16 4.24 -10.42
C THR A 3 -56.22 3.62 -9.39
N ASN A 4 -55.48 2.60 -9.82
CA ASN A 4 -54.46 1.93 -9.03
C ASN A 4 -53.16 2.75 -9.06
N THR A 5 -52.96 3.65 -8.11
CA THR A 5 -51.69 4.38 -7.94
C THR A 5 -50.71 3.55 -7.12
N ARG A 6 -49.68 3.00 -7.77
CA ARG A 6 -48.51 2.43 -7.09
C ARG A 6 -47.85 3.49 -6.19
N PRO A 7 -47.44 3.15 -4.95
CA PRO A 7 -46.59 4.03 -4.16
C PRO A 7 -45.25 4.24 -4.88
N ARG A 8 -44.75 5.47 -4.93
CA ARG A 8 -43.39 5.76 -5.38
C ARG A 8 -42.39 5.13 -4.39
N PRO A 9 -41.25 4.60 -4.86
CA PRO A 9 -40.23 4.09 -3.97
C PRO A 9 -39.75 5.22 -3.04
N ASN A 10 -39.64 4.92 -1.76
CA ASN A 10 -39.17 5.82 -0.72
C ASN A 10 -37.86 6.49 -1.16
N ASN A 11 -37.81 7.82 -1.08
CA ASN A 11 -36.57 8.59 -1.04
C ASN A 11 -35.80 8.15 0.22
N LEU A 12 -34.98 7.11 0.09
CA LEU A 12 -33.95 6.83 1.07
C LEU A 12 -32.99 8.02 1.03
N ASN A 13 -32.88 8.75 2.14
CA ASN A 13 -31.83 9.75 2.29
C ASN A 13 -30.50 9.08 1.98
N PRO A 14 -29.64 9.66 1.12
CA PRO A 14 -28.35 9.07 0.82
C PRO A 14 -27.56 8.91 2.12
N THR A 15 -27.05 7.69 2.34
CA THR A 15 -26.13 7.42 3.45
C THR A 15 -24.98 8.42 3.40
N PRO A 16 -24.60 9.06 4.53
CA PRO A 16 -23.50 10.00 4.53
C PRO A 16 -22.22 9.32 4.02
N PRO A 17 -21.37 10.04 3.25
CA PRO A 17 -20.15 9.46 2.74
C PRO A 17 -19.26 9.00 3.91
N PRO A 18 -18.55 7.88 3.76
CA PRO A 18 -17.64 7.42 4.79
C PRO A 18 -16.57 8.49 5.09
N PRO A 19 -16.15 8.62 6.36
CA PRO A 19 -15.16 9.62 6.73
C PRO A 19 -13.78 9.28 6.13
N PRO A 20 -12.93 10.30 5.90
CA PRO A 20 -11.51 10.06 5.64
C PRO A 20 -10.83 9.44 6.86
N PHE A 21 -9.66 8.85 6.67
CA PHE A 21 -8.78 8.52 7.78
C PHE A 21 -8.32 9.79 8.49
N VAL A 22 -8.44 9.83 9.82
CA VAL A 22 -7.72 10.81 10.63
C VAL A 22 -6.31 10.27 10.86
N ILE A 23 -5.31 10.95 10.32
CA ILE A 23 -3.92 10.47 10.30
C ILE A 23 -3.05 11.40 11.15
N ASN A 24 -2.35 10.81 12.11
CA ASN A 24 -1.28 11.48 12.85
C ASN A 24 0.06 10.81 12.55
N ILE A 25 1.13 11.60 12.55
CA ILE A 25 2.50 11.12 12.39
C ILE A 25 3.32 11.55 13.59
N LEU A 26 4.12 10.63 14.12
CA LEU A 26 5.18 10.88 15.08
C LEU A 26 6.52 10.52 14.42
N ASP A 27 7.35 11.52 14.19
CA ASP A 27 8.75 11.36 13.79
C ASP A 27 9.60 11.12 15.04
N HIS A 28 10.38 10.02 15.08
CA HIS A 28 11.27 9.70 16.20
C HIS A 28 12.54 10.55 16.23
N ASN A 29 12.78 11.36 15.19
CA ASN A 29 13.87 12.32 15.04
C ASN A 29 15.24 11.70 15.33
N LEU A 30 15.49 10.50 14.76
CA LEU A 30 16.75 9.81 14.96
C LEU A 30 17.91 10.61 14.36
N PRO A 31 19.11 10.62 14.98
CA PRO A 31 20.25 11.42 14.54
C PRO A 31 21.03 10.76 13.38
N TYR A 32 20.35 9.97 12.53
CA TYR A 32 20.98 9.20 11.47
C TYR A 32 20.52 9.67 10.10
N ASP A 33 21.43 9.68 9.13
CA ASP A 33 21.18 10.01 7.73
C ASP A 33 20.82 8.79 6.86
N THR A 34 20.81 7.60 7.48
CA THR A 34 20.55 6.32 6.79
C THR A 34 19.16 5.76 7.03
N HIS A 35 18.54 6.13 8.14
CA HIS A 35 17.23 5.62 8.52
C HIS A 35 16.55 6.52 9.56
N ASN A 36 15.23 6.41 9.64
CA ASN A 36 14.44 6.98 10.71
C ASN A 36 13.21 6.11 10.98
N LEU A 37 12.59 6.31 12.15
CA LEU A 37 11.39 5.60 12.56
C LEU A 37 10.22 6.58 12.65
N TYR A 38 9.05 6.10 12.24
CA TYR A 38 7.81 6.84 12.29
C TYR A 38 6.70 5.97 12.87
N ASP A 39 5.87 6.56 13.72
CA ASP A 39 4.58 5.97 14.11
C ASP A 39 3.46 6.73 13.42
N ILE A 40 2.76 6.06 12.51
CA ILE A 40 1.62 6.63 11.77
C ILE A 40 0.34 6.04 12.34
N THR A 41 -0.48 6.90 12.96
CA THR A 41 -1.71 6.47 13.64
C THR A 41 -2.94 6.84 12.83
N LEU A 42 -3.76 5.83 12.51
CA LEU A 42 -5.04 5.94 11.82
C LEU A 42 -6.20 5.84 12.82
N ASP A 43 -7.09 6.84 12.80
CA ASP A 43 -8.35 6.90 13.57
C ASP A 43 -8.19 6.49 15.05
N THR A 44 -7.09 6.93 15.67
CA THR A 44 -6.64 6.68 17.06
C THR A 44 -6.36 5.23 17.49
N ASN A 45 -6.71 4.23 16.68
CA ASN A 45 -6.73 2.83 17.14
C ASN A 45 -5.71 1.93 16.43
N THR A 46 -5.14 2.40 15.32
CA THR A 46 -4.19 1.63 14.53
C THR A 46 -2.92 2.44 14.38
N THR A 47 -1.87 2.07 15.10
CA THR A 47 -0.54 2.62 14.90
C THR A 47 0.28 1.71 14.02
N ILE A 48 0.89 2.28 12.98
CA ILE A 48 1.74 1.61 12.01
C ILE A 48 3.17 2.07 12.26
N GLN A 49 4.02 1.12 12.63
CA GLN A 49 5.45 1.32 12.80
C GLN A 49 6.11 1.31 11.42
N THR A 50 6.71 2.42 11.05
CA THR A 50 7.36 2.59 9.74
C THR A 50 8.84 2.79 9.91
N LEU A 51 9.62 1.97 9.22
CA LEU A 51 11.05 2.19 9.00
C LEU A 51 11.25 2.88 7.65
N LEU A 52 11.75 4.12 7.66
CA LEU A 52 12.33 4.76 6.47
C LEU A 52 13.82 4.43 6.45
N THR A 53 14.35 3.89 5.34
CA THR A 53 15.79 3.61 5.27
C THR A 53 16.35 3.57 3.84
N ILE A 54 17.64 3.88 3.71
CA ILE A 54 18.48 3.57 2.54
C ILE A 54 19.42 2.38 2.80
N SER A 55 19.47 1.90 4.05
CA SER A 55 20.47 0.95 4.54
C SER A 55 20.00 -0.50 4.35
N PRO A 56 20.73 -1.32 3.57
CA PRO A 56 20.36 -2.73 3.36
C PRO A 56 20.32 -3.53 4.68
N THR A 57 21.22 -3.23 5.62
CA THR A 57 21.27 -3.94 6.91
C THR A 57 20.05 -3.68 7.79
N HIS A 58 19.46 -2.47 7.69
CA HIS A 58 18.20 -2.16 8.37
C HIS A 58 17.02 -2.88 7.71
N VAL A 59 17.04 -3.07 6.38
CA VAL A 59 16.06 -3.91 5.68
C VAL A 59 16.17 -5.37 6.13
N ASP A 60 17.39 -5.92 6.21
CA ASP A 60 17.61 -7.29 6.72
C ASP A 60 17.06 -7.46 8.15
N THR A 61 17.32 -6.48 9.01
CA THR A 61 16.82 -6.49 10.39
C THR A 61 15.30 -6.37 10.44
N TRP A 62 14.71 -5.52 9.59
CA TRP A 62 13.26 -5.38 9.51
C TRP A 62 12.58 -6.70 9.12
N PHE A 63 13.13 -7.44 8.15
CA PHE A 63 12.61 -8.76 7.78
C PHE A 63 12.75 -9.77 8.92
N LEU A 64 13.93 -9.84 9.55
CA LEU A 64 14.20 -10.73 10.67
C LEU A 64 13.23 -10.49 11.84
N GLU A 65 12.98 -9.23 12.20
CA GLU A 65 12.03 -8.88 13.25
C GLU A 65 10.58 -9.16 12.85
N THR A 66 10.21 -8.86 11.62
CA THR A 66 8.83 -9.05 11.14
C THR A 66 8.47 -10.54 11.04
N GLN A 67 9.41 -11.41 10.66
CA GLN A 67 9.22 -12.86 10.61
C GLN A 67 9.05 -13.48 12.01
N ARG A 68 9.64 -12.89 13.06
CA ARG A 68 9.47 -13.35 14.46
C ARG A 68 8.04 -13.18 14.98
N LEU A 69 7.18 -12.46 14.27
CA LEU A 69 5.78 -12.27 14.64
C LEU A 69 4.87 -13.47 14.32
N HIS A 70 5.44 -14.62 13.90
CA HIS A 70 4.68 -15.84 13.55
C HIS A 70 3.59 -15.55 12.51
N LEU A 71 4.02 -15.00 11.38
CA LEU A 71 3.12 -14.60 10.29
C LEU A 71 2.28 -15.80 9.81
N PRO A 72 1.01 -15.57 9.43
CA PRO A 72 0.19 -16.61 8.83
C PRO A 72 0.81 -17.08 7.52
N SER A 73 0.65 -18.36 7.19
CA SER A 73 1.01 -18.90 5.88
C SER A 73 -0.26 -19.20 5.08
N PRO A 74 -0.43 -18.64 3.87
CA PRO A 74 0.47 -17.70 3.21
C PRO A 74 0.44 -16.28 3.81
N THR A 75 1.58 -15.59 3.76
CA THR A 75 1.72 -14.22 4.27
C THR A 75 1.11 -13.25 3.27
N THR A 76 0.28 -12.31 3.74
CA THR A 76 -0.15 -11.17 2.91
C THR A 76 0.75 -9.98 3.20
N VAL A 77 1.26 -9.34 2.16
CA VAL A 77 2.11 -8.15 2.24
C VAL A 77 1.60 -7.10 1.27
N GLY A 78 1.31 -5.90 1.77
CA GLY A 78 1.03 -4.77 0.90
C GLY A 78 2.33 -4.31 0.23
N LEU A 79 2.31 -4.11 -1.08
CA LEU A 79 3.44 -3.64 -1.85
C LEU A 79 3.01 -2.46 -2.70
N ASP A 80 3.85 -1.43 -2.74
CA ASP A 80 3.74 -0.32 -3.67
C ASP A 80 5.16 0.18 -4.00
N ILE A 81 5.30 0.91 -5.10
CA ILE A 81 6.55 1.54 -5.49
C ILE A 81 6.33 2.97 -5.98
N GLU A 82 7.33 3.83 -5.80
CA GLU A 82 7.26 5.23 -6.20
C GLU A 82 8.53 5.66 -6.91
N TRP A 83 8.41 6.52 -7.93
CA TRP A 83 9.54 7.04 -8.71
C TRP A 83 9.34 8.50 -9.11
N ARG A 84 10.42 9.14 -9.54
CA ARG A 84 10.32 10.51 -10.08
C ARG A 84 9.40 10.50 -11.32
N PRO A 85 8.38 11.38 -11.40
CA PRO A 85 7.53 11.43 -12.60
C PRO A 85 8.33 11.73 -13.86
N ASN A 86 8.03 10.98 -14.93
CA ASN A 86 8.59 11.23 -16.26
C ASN A 86 7.96 12.51 -16.84
N SER A 87 8.77 13.54 -17.08
CA SER A 87 8.30 14.83 -17.62
C SER A 87 8.51 14.95 -19.13
N GLN A 88 9.29 14.04 -19.72
CA GLN A 88 9.60 14.00 -21.14
C GLN A 88 9.28 12.61 -21.71
N ARG A 89 8.89 12.57 -22.99
CA ARG A 89 8.65 11.31 -23.70
C ARG A 89 9.95 10.51 -23.80
N GLY A 90 9.89 9.22 -23.47
CA GLY A 90 11.06 8.33 -23.48
C GLY A 90 11.92 8.42 -22.22
N GLN A 91 11.57 9.28 -21.26
CA GLN A 91 12.14 9.21 -19.93
C GLN A 91 11.55 8.02 -19.17
N ASP A 92 12.42 7.27 -18.51
CA ASP A 92 12.05 6.17 -17.63
C ASP A 92 12.90 6.26 -16.35
N ASN A 93 12.41 7.05 -15.39
CA ASN A 93 13.09 7.13 -14.10
C ASN A 93 12.95 5.78 -13.37
N PRO A 94 14.04 5.30 -12.74
CA PRO A 94 13.99 4.04 -11.99
C PRO A 94 13.10 4.19 -10.76
N THR A 95 12.65 3.05 -10.26
CA THR A 95 11.96 2.93 -8.97
C THR A 95 12.81 3.56 -7.88
N ALA A 96 12.28 4.58 -7.21
CA ALA A 96 13.03 5.35 -6.21
C ALA A 96 12.81 4.81 -4.80
N THR A 97 11.59 4.42 -4.50
CA THR A 97 11.17 3.93 -3.19
C THR A 97 10.33 2.68 -3.37
N LEU A 98 10.64 1.62 -2.60
CA LEU A 98 9.83 0.42 -2.44
C LEU A 98 9.15 0.46 -1.08
N GLN A 99 7.85 0.22 -1.04
CA GLN A 99 7.09 0.10 0.20
C GLN A 99 6.62 -1.33 0.39
N LEU A 100 6.79 -1.85 1.61
CA LEU A 100 6.21 -3.12 2.03
C LEU A 100 5.46 -2.92 3.33
N CYS A 101 4.32 -3.57 3.50
CA CYS A 101 3.63 -3.57 4.78
C CYS A 101 3.07 -4.93 5.17
N ILE A 102 3.39 -5.37 6.38
CA ILE A 102 2.94 -6.63 6.97
C ILE A 102 2.37 -6.31 8.34
N ASN A 103 1.09 -6.59 8.54
CA ASN A 103 0.36 -6.14 9.74
C ASN A 103 0.50 -4.63 9.93
N ASN A 104 0.99 -4.21 11.09
CA ASN A 104 1.19 -2.82 11.46
C ASN A 104 2.66 -2.39 11.32
N ARG A 105 3.46 -3.12 10.54
CA ARG A 105 4.86 -2.79 10.28
C ARG A 105 5.02 -2.52 8.79
N CYS A 106 5.42 -1.30 8.45
CA CYS A 106 5.77 -0.96 7.10
C CYS A 106 7.28 -0.66 6.98
N LEU A 107 7.83 -0.97 5.83
CA LEU A 107 9.16 -0.61 5.37
C LEU A 107 8.99 0.37 4.21
N VAL A 108 9.65 1.52 4.29
CA VAL A 108 9.82 2.48 3.20
C VAL A 108 11.31 2.48 2.86
N PHE A 109 11.67 1.70 1.85
CA PHE A 109 13.04 1.51 1.42
C PHE A 109 13.34 2.41 0.21
N GLN A 110 14.15 3.44 0.41
CA GLN A 110 14.64 4.32 -0.67
C GLN A 110 15.73 3.62 -1.49
N ILE A 111 15.30 2.60 -2.24
CA ILE A 111 16.13 1.63 -2.98
C ILE A 111 17.14 2.29 -3.92
N ILE A 112 16.80 3.44 -4.53
CA ILE A 112 17.68 4.17 -5.45
C ILE A 112 18.95 4.71 -4.80
N HIS A 113 18.93 4.95 -3.49
CA HIS A 113 20.08 5.44 -2.72
C HIS A 113 20.80 4.31 -1.98
N SER A 114 20.34 3.07 -2.13
CA SER A 114 20.92 1.94 -1.45
C SER A 114 22.15 1.42 -2.21
N PRO A 115 23.24 1.06 -1.52
CA PRO A 115 24.45 0.58 -2.20
C PRO A 115 24.28 -0.81 -2.84
N TYR A 116 23.31 -1.61 -2.38
CA TYR A 116 22.97 -2.92 -2.93
C TYR A 116 21.57 -3.35 -2.49
N ILE A 117 21.00 -4.35 -3.15
CA ILE A 117 19.71 -4.94 -2.77
C ILE A 117 19.97 -6.06 -1.74
N PRO A 118 19.38 -5.98 -0.53
CA PRO A 118 19.58 -7.00 0.49
C PRO A 118 18.95 -8.35 0.08
N GLU A 119 19.66 -9.45 0.35
CA GLU A 119 19.23 -10.81 0.01
C GLU A 119 17.91 -11.21 0.70
N SER A 120 17.67 -10.68 1.91
CA SER A 120 16.41 -10.90 2.63
C SER A 120 15.19 -10.41 1.84
N LEU A 121 15.32 -9.27 1.15
CA LEU A 121 14.27 -8.71 0.30
C LEU A 121 14.04 -9.60 -0.94
N LEU A 122 15.12 -9.97 -1.62
CA LEU A 122 15.06 -10.84 -2.80
C LEU A 122 14.41 -12.19 -2.48
N THR A 123 14.90 -12.86 -1.44
CA THR A 123 14.38 -14.15 -0.97
C THR A 123 12.91 -14.02 -0.55
N PHE A 124 12.53 -12.94 0.12
CA PHE A 124 11.16 -12.75 0.58
C PHE A 124 10.18 -12.55 -0.59
N LEU A 125 10.51 -11.69 -1.57
CA LEU A 125 9.65 -11.40 -2.71
C LEU A 125 9.61 -12.57 -3.72
N ALA A 126 10.68 -13.34 -3.83
CA ALA A 126 10.74 -14.53 -4.68
C ALA A 126 10.00 -15.76 -4.09
N ASN A 127 9.52 -15.68 -2.84
CA ASN A 127 8.82 -16.78 -2.20
C ASN A 127 7.32 -16.80 -2.60
N PRO A 128 6.83 -17.85 -3.28
CA PRO A 128 5.42 -17.90 -3.72
C PRO A 128 4.41 -18.01 -2.56
N ASN A 129 4.84 -18.29 -1.33
CA ASN A 129 3.98 -18.26 -0.15
C ASN A 129 3.75 -16.84 0.40
N ASN A 130 4.43 -15.82 -0.14
CA ASN A 130 4.22 -14.42 0.21
C ASN A 130 3.40 -13.74 -0.89
N ARG A 131 2.14 -13.41 -0.58
CA ARG A 131 1.21 -12.74 -1.49
C ARG A 131 1.40 -11.23 -1.39
N CYS A 132 2.08 -10.66 -2.37
CA CYS A 132 2.20 -9.23 -2.54
C CYS A 132 0.88 -8.70 -3.11
N VAL A 133 0.24 -7.76 -2.41
CA VAL A 133 -1.06 -7.21 -2.80
C VAL A 133 -0.95 -5.71 -3.05
N GLY A 134 -1.62 -5.25 -4.10
CA GLY A 134 -1.66 -3.85 -4.53
C GLY A 134 -2.68 -3.65 -5.65
N VAL A 135 -2.80 -2.41 -6.15
CA VAL A 135 -3.68 -2.09 -7.27
C VAL A 135 -2.82 -1.74 -8.48
N GLY A 136 -2.90 -2.53 -9.55
CA GLY A 136 -1.97 -2.39 -10.68
C GLY A 136 -0.60 -3.03 -10.43
N ILE A 137 -0.49 -3.85 -9.39
CA ILE A 137 0.78 -4.41 -8.87
C ILE A 137 1.59 -5.21 -9.88
N GLU A 138 0.96 -5.73 -10.94
CA GLU A 138 1.69 -6.39 -12.03
C GLU A 138 2.71 -5.44 -12.68
N ALA A 139 2.32 -4.18 -12.93
CA ALA A 139 3.23 -3.18 -13.48
C ALA A 139 4.36 -2.82 -12.50
N ASP A 140 4.07 -2.82 -11.20
CA ASP A 140 5.09 -2.59 -10.16
C ASP A 140 6.09 -3.74 -10.11
N ALA A 141 5.62 -4.99 -10.21
CA ALA A 141 6.47 -6.18 -10.26
C ALA A 141 7.33 -6.20 -11.53
N GLU A 142 6.78 -5.87 -12.69
CA GLU A 142 7.51 -5.72 -13.94
C GLU A 142 8.61 -4.66 -13.83
N LYS A 143 8.27 -3.48 -13.29
CA LYS A 143 9.24 -2.40 -13.12
C LYS A 143 10.35 -2.74 -12.13
N LEU A 144 10.03 -3.41 -11.03
CA LEU A 144 11.03 -3.92 -10.07
C LEU A 144 11.99 -4.93 -10.70
N LEU A 145 11.49 -5.79 -11.59
CA LEU A 145 12.31 -6.73 -12.34
C LEU A 145 13.22 -5.99 -13.34
N GLU A 146 12.69 -5.02 -14.08
CA GLU A 146 13.45 -4.25 -15.07
C GLU A 146 14.53 -3.37 -14.42
N ASP A 147 14.18 -2.62 -13.37
CA ASP A 147 15.07 -1.65 -12.74
C ASP A 147 16.14 -2.31 -11.85
N TYR A 148 15.77 -3.38 -11.14
CA TYR A 148 16.58 -3.93 -10.04
C TYR A 148 16.74 -5.46 -10.08
N ASN A 149 16.21 -6.14 -11.10
CA ASN A 149 16.18 -7.60 -11.18
C ASN A 149 15.52 -8.26 -9.94
N ILE A 150 14.53 -7.58 -9.36
CA ILE A 150 13.76 -8.07 -8.21
C ILE A 150 12.54 -8.83 -8.73
N HIS A 151 12.51 -10.14 -8.51
CA HIS A 151 11.39 -10.99 -8.91
C HIS A 151 10.33 -11.11 -7.80
N VAL A 152 9.13 -10.59 -8.05
CA VAL A 152 7.96 -10.78 -7.18
C VAL A 152 7.19 -12.02 -7.63
N ALA A 153 7.36 -13.14 -6.92
CA ALA A 153 6.87 -14.44 -7.37
C ALA A 153 5.35 -14.61 -7.28
N ASN A 154 4.70 -13.88 -6.36
CA ASN A 154 3.27 -13.96 -6.15
C ASN A 154 2.71 -12.56 -5.86
N PHE A 155 2.33 -11.87 -6.93
CA PHE A 155 1.58 -10.62 -6.84
C PHE A 155 0.10 -10.87 -7.14
N VAL A 156 -0.77 -10.19 -6.40
CA VAL A 156 -2.23 -10.30 -6.52
C VAL A 156 -2.82 -8.90 -6.63
N ASP A 157 -3.44 -8.64 -7.77
CA ASP A 157 -4.17 -7.40 -7.96
C ASP A 157 -5.47 -7.40 -7.15
N LEU A 158 -5.59 -6.43 -6.25
CA LEU A 158 -6.74 -6.28 -5.36
C LEU A 158 -8.05 -6.05 -6.11
N ARG A 159 -8.00 -5.52 -7.34
CA ARG A 159 -9.19 -5.33 -8.19
C ARG A 159 -9.80 -6.67 -8.59
N ASN A 160 -8.96 -7.63 -8.96
CA ASN A 160 -9.38 -8.99 -9.33
C ASN A 160 -9.95 -9.70 -8.10
N LEU A 161 -9.21 -9.66 -6.98
CA LEU A 161 -9.65 -10.29 -5.74
C LEU A 161 -10.99 -9.70 -5.24
N ALA A 162 -11.16 -8.39 -5.31
CA ALA A 162 -12.41 -7.73 -4.94
C ALA A 162 -13.56 -8.11 -5.89
N ALA A 163 -13.30 -8.19 -7.20
CA ALA A 163 -14.33 -8.59 -8.17
C ALA A 163 -14.86 -9.99 -7.89
N ASP A 164 -13.97 -10.92 -7.52
CA ASP A 164 -14.34 -12.29 -7.17
C ASP A 164 -15.12 -12.35 -5.85
N VAL A 165 -14.62 -11.70 -4.80
CA VAL A 165 -15.26 -11.71 -3.46
C VAL A 165 -16.63 -11.03 -3.47
N PHE A 166 -16.78 -9.91 -4.17
CA PHE A 166 -18.05 -9.20 -4.27
C PHE A 166 -18.97 -9.72 -5.37
N ASN A 167 -18.48 -10.61 -6.24
CA ASN A 167 -19.14 -10.99 -7.49
C ASN A 167 -19.56 -9.76 -8.31
N ASP A 168 -18.65 -8.77 -8.40
CA ASP A 168 -18.88 -7.47 -9.04
C ASP A 168 -17.72 -7.13 -9.98
N ARG A 169 -17.95 -7.28 -11.29
CA ARG A 169 -16.95 -7.02 -12.32
C ARG A 169 -16.56 -5.55 -12.42
N ASP A 170 -17.35 -4.62 -11.89
CA ASP A 170 -16.97 -3.20 -11.92
C ASP A 170 -15.72 -2.95 -11.05
N MET A 171 -15.42 -3.82 -10.09
CA MET A 171 -14.21 -3.75 -9.26
C MET A 171 -12.91 -3.81 -10.08
N LEU A 172 -12.92 -4.49 -11.23
CA LEU A 172 -11.77 -4.60 -12.15
C LEU A 172 -11.26 -3.23 -12.65
N ARG A 173 -12.12 -2.20 -12.61
CA ARG A 173 -11.82 -0.85 -13.12
C ARG A 173 -11.58 0.17 -12.00
N THR A 174 -11.60 -0.27 -10.75
CA THR A 174 -11.50 0.61 -9.59
C THR A 174 -10.06 0.90 -9.19
N GLY A 175 -9.85 2.01 -8.49
CA GLY A 175 -8.59 2.31 -7.82
C GLY A 175 -8.65 2.01 -6.33
N ILE A 176 -7.50 2.12 -5.66
CA ILE A 176 -7.38 1.87 -4.21
C ILE A 176 -8.36 2.69 -3.36
N LYS A 177 -8.73 3.92 -3.79
CA LYS A 177 -9.70 4.76 -3.08
C LYS A 177 -11.08 4.11 -2.99
N THR A 178 -11.57 3.57 -4.11
CA THR A 178 -12.87 2.90 -4.17
C THR A 178 -12.83 1.58 -3.40
N LEU A 179 -11.73 0.82 -3.52
CA LEU A 179 -11.56 -0.41 -2.75
C LEU A 179 -11.50 -0.14 -1.25
N ALA A 180 -10.77 0.88 -0.80
CA ALA A 180 -10.74 1.29 0.60
C ALA A 180 -12.13 1.70 1.10
N GLN A 181 -12.89 2.43 0.28
CA GLN A 181 -14.26 2.79 0.62
C GLN A 181 -15.15 1.55 0.79
N ARG A 182 -15.10 0.61 -0.16
CA ARG A 182 -15.92 -0.61 -0.14
C ARG A 182 -15.52 -1.58 0.96
N VAL A 183 -14.23 -1.79 1.18
CA VAL A 183 -13.71 -2.85 2.06
C VAL A 183 -13.47 -2.34 3.48
N LEU A 184 -13.01 -1.09 3.62
CA LEU A 184 -12.64 -0.49 4.90
C LEU A 184 -13.68 0.52 5.41
N GLY A 185 -14.59 1.00 4.56
CA GLY A 185 -15.53 2.05 4.94
C GLY A 185 -14.84 3.40 5.15
N LYS A 186 -13.73 3.63 4.45
CA LYS A 186 -12.85 4.80 4.65
C LYS A 186 -12.45 5.43 3.33
N VAL A 187 -12.35 6.76 3.33
CA VAL A 187 -11.80 7.51 2.19
C VAL A 187 -10.29 7.68 2.36
N VAL A 188 -9.54 7.27 1.34
CA VAL A 188 -8.09 7.47 1.27
C VAL A 188 -7.80 8.68 0.40
N GLU A 189 -7.12 9.67 0.98
CA GLU A 189 -6.65 10.82 0.23
C GLU A 189 -5.34 10.49 -0.49
N LYS A 190 -5.28 10.79 -1.78
CA LYS A 190 -4.05 10.74 -2.57
C LYS A 190 -3.78 12.11 -3.19
N PRO A 191 -3.13 13.03 -2.45
CA PRO A 191 -2.91 14.39 -2.93
C PRO A 191 -1.90 14.38 -4.08
N GLN A 192 -2.29 14.94 -5.23
CA GLN A 192 -1.45 14.91 -6.43
C GLN A 192 -0.04 15.48 -6.22
N ARG A 193 0.09 16.49 -5.33
CA ARG A 193 1.38 17.10 -4.97
C ARG A 193 2.39 16.09 -4.43
N ILE A 194 1.94 15.04 -3.76
CA ILE A 194 2.80 13.98 -3.19
C ILE A 194 3.04 12.89 -4.24
N THR A 195 2.00 12.40 -4.90
CA THR A 195 2.11 11.37 -5.96
C THR A 195 3.05 11.79 -7.10
N ARG A 196 3.18 13.10 -7.34
CA ARG A 196 4.02 13.68 -8.40
C ARG A 196 5.27 14.37 -7.84
N SER A 197 5.63 14.06 -6.60
CA SER A 197 6.78 14.67 -5.93
C SER A 197 8.10 14.04 -6.37
N ARG A 198 9.21 14.54 -5.83
CA ARG A 198 10.55 13.99 -6.05
C ARG A 198 10.77 12.82 -5.08
N TRP A 199 10.30 11.64 -5.46
CA TRP A 199 10.53 10.39 -4.73
C TRP A 199 11.99 9.93 -4.77
N ASP A 200 12.77 10.48 -5.70
CA ASP A 200 14.23 10.30 -5.83
C ASP A 200 15.04 11.26 -4.95
N ASN A 201 14.39 12.10 -4.13
CA ASN A 201 15.10 12.94 -3.17
C ASN A 201 15.95 12.07 -2.22
N GLN A 202 17.09 12.60 -1.78
CA GLN A 202 17.99 11.89 -0.86
C GLN A 202 17.28 11.52 0.45
N TRP A 203 16.37 12.38 0.91
CA TRP A 203 15.55 12.12 2.10
C TRP A 203 14.09 12.46 1.81
N LEU A 204 13.19 11.52 2.12
CA LEU A 204 11.75 11.76 2.03
C LEU A 204 11.29 12.65 3.19
N ASN A 205 10.37 13.57 2.91
CA ASN A 205 9.72 14.35 3.97
C ASN A 205 8.58 13.55 4.63
N GLU A 206 8.09 14.05 5.77
CA GLU A 206 6.99 13.44 6.52
C GLU A 206 5.73 13.16 5.69
N ASP A 207 5.37 14.04 4.75
CA ASP A 207 4.21 13.83 3.89
C ASP A 207 4.41 12.67 2.91
N GLN A 208 5.63 12.51 2.37
CA GLN A 208 6.00 11.40 1.52
C GLN A 208 6.04 10.08 2.30
N VAL A 209 6.64 10.06 3.50
CA VAL A 209 6.67 8.88 4.37
C VAL A 209 5.25 8.46 4.75
N LYS A 210 4.43 9.42 5.20
CA LYS A 210 3.02 9.18 5.54
C LYS A 210 2.26 8.57 4.38
N TYR A 211 2.42 9.12 3.18
CA TYR A 211 1.76 8.62 1.98
C TYR A 211 2.21 7.19 1.64
N ALA A 212 3.52 6.96 1.58
CA ALA A 212 4.13 5.67 1.27
C ALA A 212 3.67 4.57 2.25
N THR A 213 3.66 4.86 3.55
CA THR A 213 3.15 3.95 4.57
C THR A 213 1.67 3.63 4.38
N ILE A 214 0.84 4.65 4.15
CA ILE A 214 -0.61 4.45 4.03
C ILE A 214 -0.95 3.63 2.80
N ASP A 215 -0.27 3.85 1.67
CA ASP A 215 -0.54 3.10 0.44
C ASP A 215 -0.23 1.61 0.60
N ALA A 216 0.94 1.28 1.17
CA ALA A 216 1.28 -0.11 1.45
C ALA A 216 0.36 -0.73 2.53
N TYR A 217 0.05 0.00 3.60
CA TYR A 217 -0.83 -0.48 4.67
C TYR A 217 -2.26 -0.71 4.19
N VAL A 218 -2.85 0.23 3.44
CA VAL A 218 -4.21 0.11 2.92
C VAL A 218 -4.30 -1.07 1.96
N SER A 219 -3.30 -1.28 1.09
CA SER A 219 -3.24 -2.43 0.20
C SER A 219 -3.19 -3.74 0.99
N PHE A 220 -2.33 -3.82 2.01
CA PHE A 220 -2.27 -4.95 2.94
C PHE A 220 -3.63 -5.23 3.61
N GLU A 221 -4.23 -4.20 4.21
CA GLU A 221 -5.45 -4.33 5.01
C GLU A 221 -6.67 -4.71 4.16
N ILE A 222 -6.78 -4.15 2.95
CA ILE A 222 -7.78 -4.56 1.96
C ILE A 222 -7.60 -6.04 1.61
N GLY A 223 -6.38 -6.45 1.23
CA GLY A 223 -6.09 -7.85 0.90
C GLY A 223 -6.44 -8.79 2.06
N ARG A 224 -6.03 -8.45 3.28
CA ARG A 224 -6.31 -9.21 4.51
C ARG A 224 -7.81 -9.37 4.75
N ARG A 225 -8.62 -8.31 4.56
CA ARG A 225 -10.07 -8.37 4.75
C ARG A 225 -10.77 -9.16 3.66
N LEU A 226 -10.35 -9.02 2.40
CA LEU A 226 -10.89 -9.80 1.28
C LEU A 226 -10.61 -11.31 1.48
N TYR A 227 -9.39 -11.70 1.83
CA TYR A 227 -9.06 -13.11 2.10
C TYR A 227 -9.77 -13.70 3.32
N SER A 228 -10.19 -12.88 4.29
CA SER A 228 -10.90 -13.33 5.49
C SER A 228 -12.42 -13.15 5.40
N ASN A 229 -12.96 -12.72 4.24
CA ASN A 229 -14.37 -12.38 4.03
C ASN A 229 -14.93 -11.37 5.06
N ARG A 230 -14.07 -10.48 5.57
CA ARG A 230 -14.44 -9.41 6.52
C ARG A 230 -14.64 -8.09 5.80
N VAL A 231 -15.59 -8.04 4.87
CA VAL A 231 -15.93 -6.84 4.09
C VAL A 231 -17.10 -6.09 4.74
N ILE A 232 -17.16 -4.77 4.54
CA ILE A 232 -18.32 -3.96 4.91
C ILE A 232 -19.31 -4.04 3.74
N LEU A 233 -20.49 -4.60 3.97
CA LEU A 233 -21.56 -4.70 2.96
C LEU A 233 -22.25 -3.35 2.75
#